data_AF-X1KF41-F1
#
_entry.id   AF-X1KF41-F1
#
_cell.length_a   1.000
_cell.length_b   1.000
_cell.length_c   1.000
_cell.angle_alpha   90.00
_cell.angle_beta   90.00
_cell.angle_gamma   90.00
#
_symmetry.space_group_name_H-M   'P 1'
#
loop_
_entity.id
_entity.type
_entity.pdbx_description
1 polymer ?
#
loop_
_entity_poly.entity_id
_entity_poly.type
_entity_poly.pdbx_seq_one_letter_code
_entity_poly.pdbx_strand_id
1 'polypeptide(L)' 'ERMTERNECSRCGGLFEADELTPVIGAYGLFAVFCKDCFEKERSERVKPEGEGVSG' A
#
# COMPACT_ATOMS: atom_id res chain seq x y z
N GLU A 1 -6.23 29.83 -5.30
CA GLU A 1 -6.47 28.66 -4.43
C GLU A 1 -5.80 27.42 -5.04
N ARG A 2 -4.83 26.81 -4.36
CA ARG A 2 -4.28 25.52 -4.79
C ARG A 2 -5.24 24.47 -4.24
N MET A 3 -6.08 23.89 -5.09
CA MET A 3 -6.88 22.73 -4.73
C MET A 3 -5.90 21.57 -4.53
N THR A 4 -5.60 21.27 -3.27
CA THR A 4 -4.82 20.09 -2.93
C THR A 4 -5.64 18.87 -3.35
N GLU A 5 -5.23 18.20 -4.43
CA GLU A 5 -5.86 16.96 -4.88
C GLU A 5 -5.65 15.89 -3.79
N ARG A 6 -6.75 15.58 -3.09
CA ARG A 6 -6.80 14.51 -2.11
C ARG A 6 -7.33 13.26 -2.79
N ASN A 7 -6.59 12.17 -2.66
CA ASN A 7 -6.94 10.87 -3.20
C ASN A 7 -7.30 9.91 -2.06
N GLU A 8 -8.06 8.87 -2.39
CA GLU A 8 -8.51 7.88 -1.42
C GLU A 8 -7.52 6.69 -1.36
N CYS A 9 -7.10 6.32 -0.14
CA CYS A 9 -6.33 5.11 0.09
C CYS A 9 -7.19 3.88 -0.23
N SER A 10 -6.76 3.06 -1.20
CA SER A 10 -7.51 1.89 -1.65
C SER A 10 -7.63 0.77 -0.60
N ARG A 11 -6.94 0.89 0.55
CA ARG A 11 -6.96 -0.11 1.62
C ARG A 11 -7.80 0.30 2.83
N CYS A 12 -7.69 1.55 3.29
CA CYS A 12 -8.44 2.03 4.47
C CYS A 12 -9.57 3.02 4.12
N GLY A 13 -9.69 3.47 2.88
CA GLY A 13 -10.70 4.45 2.46
C GLY A 13 -10.46 5.87 2.98
N GLY A 14 -9.31 6.14 3.61
CA GLY A 14 -8.98 7.48 4.09
C GLY A 14 -8.59 8.42 2.94
N LEU A 15 -8.95 9.70 3.06
CA LEU A 15 -8.57 10.75 2.12
C LEU A 15 -7.25 11.39 2.56
N PHE A 16 -6.25 11.32 1.69
CA PHE A 16 -4.90 11.82 1.94
C PHE A 16 -4.43 12.70 0.78
N GLU A 17 -3.44 13.55 1.03
CA GLU A 17 -2.82 14.30 -0.08
C GLU A 17 -2.08 13.33 -1.02
N ALA A 18 -1.97 13.69 -2.30
CA ALA A 18 -1.25 12.86 -3.28
C ALA A 18 0.19 12.54 -2.87
N ASP A 19 0.86 13.43 -2.12
CA ASP A 19 2.22 13.22 -1.58
C ASP A 19 2.27 12.19 -0.44
N GLU A 20 1.16 12.00 0.28
CA GLU A 20 1.06 11.05 1.40
C GLU A 20 0.66 9.63 0.95
N LEU A 21 0.35 9.46 -0.33
CA LEU A 21 -0.06 8.21 -0.93
C LEU A 21 1.08 7.62 -1.76
N THR A 22 1.36 6.34 -1.52
CA THR A 22 2.33 5.58 -2.28
C THR A 22 1.60 4.74 -3.33
N PRO A 23 1.90 4.93 -4.63
CA PRO A 23 1.37 4.07 -5.68
C PRO A 23 2.02 2.69 -5.60
N VAL A 24 1.17 1.66 -5.63
CA VAL A 24 1.57 0.26 -5.59
C VAL A 24 1.08 -0.43 -6.86
N ILE A 25 2.02 -1.13 -7.51
CA ILE A 25 1.71 -1.97 -8.66
C ILE A 25 1.58 -3.41 -8.14
N GLY A 26 0.37 -3.96 -8.26
CA GLY A 26 0.08 -5.35 -7.93
C GLY A 26 0.58 -6.33 -9.00
N ALA A 27 0.61 -7.62 -8.66
CA ALA A 27 1.11 -8.69 -9.53
C ALA A 27 0.37 -8.86 -10.88
N TYR A 28 -0.79 -8.22 -11.03
CA TYR A 28 -1.62 -8.27 -12.24
C TYR A 28 -1.72 -6.92 -12.95
N GLY A 29 -0.79 -5.99 -12.68
CA GLY A 29 -0.84 -4.64 -13.24
C GLY A 29 -1.95 -3.77 -12.66
N LEU A 30 -2.55 -4.18 -11.54
CA LEU A 30 -3.51 -3.37 -10.79
C LEU A 30 -2.76 -2.24 -10.10
N PHE A 31 -3.13 -1.01 -10.43
CA PHE A 31 -2.65 0.20 -9.77
C PHE A 31 -3.53 0.49 -8.56
N ALA A 32 -2.94 0.45 -7.37
CA ALA A 32 -3.57 0.88 -6.13
C ALA A 32 -2.75 2.00 -5.51
N VAL A 33 -3.38 2.85 -4.69
CA VAL A 33 -2.68 3.88 -3.92
C VAL A 33 -2.94 3.63 -2.44
N PHE A 34 -1.88 3.58 -1.64
CA PHE A 34 -2.00 3.35 -0.21
C PHE A 34 -1.39 4.49 0.59
N CYS A 35 -2.01 4.84 1.72
CA CYS A 35 -1.39 5.74 2.67
C CYS A 35 -0.13 5.10 3.25
N LYS A 36 0.79 5.93 3.74
CA LYS A 36 2.08 5.48 4.31
C LYS A 36 1.96 4.31 5.28
N ASP A 37 0.96 4.33 6.18
CA ASP A 37 0.73 3.25 7.16
C ASP A 37 0.29 1.94 6.50
N CYS A 38 -0.68 2.01 5.57
CA CYS A 38 -1.14 0.83 4.83
C CYS A 38 -0.06 0.26 3.90
N PHE A 39 0.74 1.13 3.30
CA PHE A 39 1.87 0.74 2.46
C PHE A 39 2.94 -0.01 3.27
N GLU A 40 3.36 0.54 4.41
CA GLU A 40 4.34 -0.09 5.29
C GLU A 40 3.85 -1.46 5.80
N LYS A 41 2.56 -1.56 6.17
CA LYS A 41 1.93 -2.84 6.53
C LYS A 41 1.97 -3.83 5.37
N GLU A 42 1.56 -3.43 4.16
CA GLU A 42 1.58 -4.32 3.00
C GLU A 42 3.01 -4.77 2.65
N ARG A 43 3.99 -3.87 2.74
CA ARG A 43 5.39 -4.21 2.52
C ARG A 43 5.89 -5.21 3.54
N SER A 44 5.55 -5.03 4.82
CA SER A 44 5.88 -5.97 5.89
C SER A 44 5.24 -7.34 5.67
N GLU A 45 3.97 -7.39 5.24
CA GLU A 45 3.25 -8.62 4.92
C GLU A 45 3.77 -9.34 3.67
N ARG A 46 4.28 -8.60 2.67
CA ARG A 46 4.92 -9.19 1.47
C ARG A 46 6.31 -9.73 1.78
N VAL A 47 7.02 -9.16 2.75
CA VAL A 47 8.25 -9.73 3.32
C VAL A 47 7.86 -10.79 4.36
N LYS A 48 7.11 -11.81 3.94
CA LYS A 48 7.13 -13.08 4.66
C LYS A 48 8.48 -13.72 4.35
N PRO A 49 9.27 -14.14 5.36
CA PRO A 49 10.40 -15.01 5.08
C PRO A 49 9.84 -16.27 4.43
N GLU A 50 10.32 -16.62 3.23
CA GLU A 50 10.35 -18.01 2.83
C GLU A 50 11.20 -18.74 3.88
N GLY A 51 10.56 -19.37 4.86
CA GLY A 51 11.29 -20.13 5.88
C GLY A 51 10.61 -20.21 7.23
N GLU A 52 9.44 -20.84 7.29
CA GLU A 52 9.17 -21.75 8.41
C GLU A 52 8.16 -22.81 7.95
N GLY A 53 8.68 -24.03 7.79
CA GLY A 53 7.93 -25.20 7.34
C GLY A 53 8.81 -26.45 7.32
N VAL A 54 9.56 -26.69 8.41
CA VAL A 54 10.06 -28.03 8.75
C VAL A 54 8.86 -28.95 9.01
N SER A 55 8.84 -30.12 8.37
CA SER A 55 8.39 -31.41 8.94
C SER A 55 8.63 -32.54 7.93
N GLY A 56 9.70 -33.30 8.17
CA GLY A 56 10.03 -34.58 7.53
C GLY A 56 10.94 -35.35 8.46
#